data_AF-A0A0R3CSB7-F1
#
_entry.id   AF-A0A0R3CSB7-F1
#
_cell.length_a   1.000
_cell.length_b   1.000
_cell.length_c   1.000
_cell.angle_alpha   90.00
_cell.angle_beta   90.00
_cell.angle_gamma   90.00
#
_symmetry.space_group_name_H-M   'P 1'
#
loop_
_entity.id
_entity.type
_entity.pdbx_description
1 polymer ?
#
loop_
_entity_poly.entity_id
_entity_poly.type
_entity_poly.pdbx_seq_one_letter_code
_entity_poly.pdbx_strand_id
1 'polypeptide(L)'
;MLNGLYKVEYGINGAFGRSIMCLHDGKMLGGNSAFAHLGSYVVRDGVIEAEVITERYNDDPNFKPLMGADVTTIRVRGRTEGSTILLEGRADAMPDGVFWANLALLDDAALPPRGTIGQRSIANGLYAMQLLALDGVDASLSGVMLLLDGRILGGDAFFYYLGSYSSVDGRWKGEMLNQEHTPARGDNPVFGGYEVGIGFSGSCTEDGGELEGIALAGKRSLRLAASLRLMRRV
;
A
#
# COMPACT_ATOMS: atom_id res chain seq x y z
N MET A 1 -15.16 -13.21 -7.18
CA MET A 1 -14.79 -11.79 -7.24
C MET A 1 -13.49 -11.66 -6.47
N LEU A 2 -12.45 -11.01 -7.03
CA LEU A 2 -11.10 -10.93 -6.44
C LEU A 2 -10.89 -9.62 -5.66
N ASN A 3 -11.98 -8.94 -5.30
CA ASN A 3 -11.88 -7.64 -4.66
C ASN A 3 -11.35 -7.79 -3.22
N GLY A 4 -10.36 -6.98 -2.84
CA GLY A 4 -9.77 -7.01 -1.51
C GLY A 4 -8.35 -6.41 -1.46
N LEU A 5 -7.81 -6.30 -0.25
CA LEU A 5 -6.40 -5.96 -0.03
C LEU A 5 -5.58 -7.23 0.14
N TYR A 6 -4.46 -7.30 -0.54
CA TYR A 6 -3.57 -8.45 -0.53
C TYR A 6 -2.18 -8.02 -0.05
N LYS A 7 -1.54 -8.86 0.77
CA LYS A 7 -0.09 -8.84 0.89
C LYS A 7 0.51 -9.59 -0.29
N VAL A 8 1.58 -9.06 -0.86
CA VAL A 8 2.21 -9.59 -2.06
C VAL A 8 3.66 -9.93 -1.77
N GLU A 9 4.04 -11.15 -2.11
CA GLU A 9 5.43 -11.53 -2.29
C GLU A 9 5.66 -11.82 -3.77
N TYR A 10 6.75 -11.31 -4.33
CA TYR A 10 7.06 -11.48 -5.74
C TYR A 10 8.56 -11.60 -5.95
N GLY A 11 8.98 -12.22 -7.05
CA GLY A 11 10.38 -12.40 -7.34
C GLY A 11 10.70 -12.66 -8.80
N ILE A 12 11.98 -12.53 -9.11
CA ILE A 12 12.57 -12.77 -10.42
C ILE A 12 14.06 -13.07 -10.25
N ASN A 13 14.57 -14.07 -10.96
CA ASN A 13 15.99 -14.46 -10.97
C ASN A 13 16.59 -14.67 -9.56
N GLY A 14 15.82 -15.21 -8.62
CA GLY A 14 16.25 -15.49 -7.24
C GLY A 14 16.21 -14.29 -6.29
N ALA A 15 15.95 -13.07 -6.80
CA ALA A 15 15.64 -11.91 -5.97
C ALA A 15 14.13 -11.85 -5.70
N PHE A 16 13.74 -11.30 -4.55
CA PHE A 16 12.32 -11.13 -4.19
C PHE A 16 12.06 -9.80 -3.50
N GLY A 17 10.81 -9.38 -3.52
CA GLY A 17 10.30 -8.16 -2.90
C GLY A 17 8.91 -8.39 -2.30
N ARG A 18 8.44 -7.37 -1.57
CA ARG A 18 7.13 -7.37 -0.90
C ARG A 18 6.38 -6.08 -1.19
N SER A 19 5.06 -6.15 -1.17
CA SER A 19 4.16 -5.02 -1.41
C SER A 19 2.78 -5.31 -0.84
N ILE A 20 1.93 -4.29 -0.81
CA ILE A 20 0.47 -4.46 -0.73
C ILE A 20 -0.13 -4.25 -2.11
N MET A 21 -1.29 -4.86 -2.34
CA MET A 21 -2.05 -4.70 -3.58
C MET A 21 -3.55 -4.74 -3.31
N CYS A 22 -4.26 -3.69 -3.67
CA CYS A 22 -5.71 -3.66 -3.71
C CYS A 22 -6.19 -4.11 -5.10
N LEU A 23 -7.04 -5.12 -5.12
CA LEU A 23 -7.83 -5.48 -6.30
C LEU A 23 -9.23 -4.91 -6.11
N HIS A 24 -9.70 -4.15 -7.09
CA HIS A 24 -11.06 -3.60 -7.08
C HIS A 24 -11.52 -3.34 -8.51
N ASP A 25 -12.62 -3.98 -8.92
CA ASP A 25 -13.32 -3.71 -10.18
C ASP A 25 -12.38 -3.72 -11.41
N GLY A 26 -11.57 -4.78 -11.51
CA GLY A 26 -10.62 -4.97 -12.61
C GLY A 26 -9.35 -4.11 -12.51
N LYS A 27 -9.16 -3.35 -11.42
CA LYS A 27 -7.94 -2.58 -11.15
C LYS A 27 -7.04 -3.30 -10.15
N MET A 28 -5.73 -3.08 -10.29
CA MET A 28 -4.69 -3.49 -9.35
C MET A 28 -3.91 -2.23 -8.94
N LEU A 29 -4.02 -1.83 -7.68
CA LEU A 29 -3.39 -0.63 -7.16
C LEU A 29 -2.70 -0.91 -5.85
N GLY A 30 -1.42 -0.60 -5.77
CA GLY A 30 -0.63 -0.91 -4.59
C GLY A 30 0.77 -0.37 -4.69
N GLY A 31 1.69 -1.00 -3.97
CA GLY A 31 3.06 -0.52 -3.87
C GLY A 31 3.78 -1.04 -2.64
N ASN A 32 4.99 -0.53 -2.47
CA ASN A 32 5.84 -0.74 -1.30
C ASN A 32 6.46 0.60 -0.89
N SER A 33 7.56 0.55 -0.12
CA SER A 33 8.26 1.74 0.39
C SER A 33 8.78 2.70 -0.67
N ALA A 34 8.96 2.27 -1.92
CA ALA A 34 9.58 3.10 -2.95
C ALA A 34 8.92 3.07 -4.32
N PHE A 35 8.06 2.08 -4.58
CA PHE A 35 7.44 1.83 -5.87
C PHE A 35 5.93 1.76 -5.75
N ALA A 36 5.25 2.43 -6.67
CA ALA A 36 3.82 2.31 -6.91
C ALA A 36 3.57 1.24 -7.97
N HIS A 37 2.54 0.43 -7.76
CA HIS A 37 2.11 -0.61 -8.69
C HIS A 37 0.72 -0.26 -9.22
N LEU A 38 0.61 -0.05 -10.52
CA LEU A 38 -0.58 0.45 -11.21
C LEU A 38 -0.94 -0.48 -12.35
N GLY A 39 -2.10 -1.12 -12.29
CA GLY A 39 -2.47 -2.12 -13.28
C GLY A 39 -3.94 -2.42 -13.38
N SER A 40 -4.22 -3.43 -14.20
CA SER A 40 -5.55 -3.99 -14.38
C SER A 40 -5.49 -5.49 -14.51
N TYR A 41 -6.60 -6.14 -14.17
CA TYR A 41 -6.77 -7.57 -14.31
C TYR A 41 -8.10 -7.91 -14.96
N VAL A 42 -8.13 -9.03 -15.67
CA VAL A 42 -9.35 -9.66 -16.16
C VAL A 42 -9.35 -11.13 -15.73
N VAL A 43 -10.54 -11.67 -15.47
CA VAL A 43 -10.71 -13.09 -15.19
C VAL A 43 -11.52 -13.71 -16.33
N ARG A 44 -10.92 -14.68 -17.03
CA ARG A 44 -11.54 -15.41 -18.15
C ARG A 44 -11.36 -16.89 -17.92
N ASP A 45 -12.46 -17.64 -17.86
CA ASP A 45 -12.44 -19.10 -17.68
C ASP A 45 -11.59 -19.58 -16.48
N GLY A 46 -11.62 -18.81 -15.39
CA GLY A 46 -10.85 -19.10 -14.17
C GLY A 46 -9.36 -18.69 -14.24
N VAL A 47 -8.89 -18.21 -15.38
CA VAL A 47 -7.55 -17.64 -15.56
C VAL A 47 -7.58 -16.14 -15.30
N ILE A 48 -6.64 -15.69 -14.48
CA ILE A 48 -6.39 -14.28 -14.22
C ILE A 48 -5.32 -13.82 -15.19
N GLU A 49 -5.57 -12.74 -15.92
CA GLU A 49 -4.57 -12.05 -16.74
C GLU A 49 -4.42 -10.63 -16.22
N ALA A 50 -3.19 -10.19 -15.96
CA ALA A 50 -2.94 -8.85 -15.45
C ALA A 50 -1.72 -8.21 -16.12
N GLU A 51 -1.81 -6.89 -16.26
CA GLU A 51 -0.71 -6.02 -16.65
C GLU A 51 -0.56 -4.95 -15.58
N VAL A 52 0.66 -4.80 -15.05
CA VAL A 52 1.00 -3.88 -13.96
C VAL A 52 2.25 -3.10 -14.34
N ILE A 53 2.17 -1.77 -14.21
CA ILE A 53 3.33 -0.89 -14.28
C ILE A 53 3.81 -0.68 -12.84
N THR A 54 5.10 -0.94 -12.59
CA THR A 54 5.77 -0.48 -11.37
C THR A 54 6.54 0.80 -11.69
N GLU A 55 6.43 1.80 -10.82
CA GLU A 55 7.08 3.11 -10.99
C GLU A 55 7.63 3.61 -9.65
N ARG A 56 8.88 4.07 -9.64
CA ARG A 56 9.49 4.68 -8.46
C ARG A 56 8.78 5.98 -8.12
N TYR A 57 8.45 6.17 -6.83
CA TYR A 57 8.00 7.45 -6.29
C TYR A 57 8.93 8.02 -5.21
N ASN A 58 9.84 7.20 -4.68
CA ASN A 58 10.81 7.57 -3.64
C ASN A 58 12.23 7.43 -4.19
N ASP A 59 12.95 8.55 -4.21
CA ASP A 59 14.31 8.67 -4.78
C ASP A 59 15.43 8.31 -3.79
N ASP A 60 15.10 7.83 -2.58
CA ASP A 60 16.12 7.35 -1.65
C ASP A 60 16.95 6.22 -2.32
N PRO A 61 18.28 6.42 -2.47
CA PRO A 61 19.15 5.50 -3.19
C PRO A 61 19.31 4.14 -2.50
N ASN A 62 18.88 3.99 -1.25
CA ASN A 62 18.86 2.71 -0.53
C ASN A 62 17.79 1.76 -1.08
N PHE A 63 16.72 2.28 -1.68
CA PHE A 63 15.71 1.45 -2.35
C PHE A 63 16.16 1.10 -3.77
N LYS A 64 16.80 -0.07 -3.90
CA LYS A 64 17.21 -0.61 -5.21
C LYS A 64 16.01 -1.21 -5.95
N PRO A 65 15.84 -0.93 -7.26
CA PRO A 65 14.79 -1.55 -8.05
C PRO A 65 15.09 -3.04 -8.22
N LEU A 66 14.13 -3.91 -7.88
CA LEU A 66 14.28 -5.37 -8.01
C LEU A 66 14.64 -5.78 -9.44
N MET A 67 14.05 -5.09 -10.43
CA MET A 67 14.22 -5.37 -11.85
C MET A 67 15.23 -4.45 -12.54
N GLY A 68 16.05 -3.71 -11.77
CA GLY A 68 17.09 -2.84 -12.32
C GLY A 68 16.60 -1.58 -13.03
N ALA A 69 15.29 -1.32 -13.05
CA ALA A 69 14.69 -0.15 -13.69
C ALA A 69 13.69 0.53 -12.74
N ASP A 70 13.65 1.87 -12.79
CA ASP A 70 12.71 2.66 -11.98
C ASP A 70 11.28 2.60 -12.51
N VAL A 71 11.11 2.24 -13.78
CA VAL A 71 9.81 1.97 -14.41
C VAL A 71 9.89 0.68 -15.21
N THR A 72 8.94 -0.23 -15.01
CA THR A 72 8.80 -1.41 -15.87
C THR A 72 7.37 -1.94 -15.89
N THR A 73 7.00 -2.58 -17.00
CA THR A 73 5.71 -3.26 -17.14
C THR A 73 5.89 -4.75 -16.89
N ILE A 74 4.98 -5.32 -16.12
CA ILE A 74 4.91 -6.74 -15.78
C ILE A 74 3.62 -7.28 -16.36
N ARG A 75 3.72 -8.37 -17.11
CA ARG A 75 2.57 -9.10 -17.69
C ARG A 75 2.53 -10.49 -17.10
N VAL A 76 1.44 -10.82 -16.43
CA VAL A 76 1.29 -12.07 -15.70
C VAL A 76 -0.04 -12.76 -16.00
N ARG A 77 0.00 -14.07 -15.88
CA ARG A 77 -1.18 -14.93 -15.88
C ARG A 77 -1.17 -15.84 -14.67
N GLY A 78 -2.33 -16.27 -14.23
CA GLY A 78 -2.40 -17.11 -13.05
C GLY A 78 -3.80 -17.56 -12.67
N ARG A 79 -3.92 -17.99 -11.42
CA ARG A 79 -5.14 -18.58 -10.87
C ARG A 79 -5.23 -18.35 -9.36
N THR A 80 -6.39 -18.63 -8.80
CA THR A 80 -6.58 -18.73 -7.35
C THR A 80 -6.25 -20.14 -6.86
N GLU A 81 -5.58 -20.24 -5.72
CA GLU A 81 -5.39 -21.47 -4.94
C GLU A 81 -5.78 -21.18 -3.48
N GLY A 82 -6.94 -21.69 -3.07
CA GLY A 82 -7.57 -21.29 -1.80
C GLY A 82 -7.85 -19.78 -1.79
N SER A 83 -7.32 -19.07 -0.80
CA SER A 83 -7.40 -17.61 -0.66
C SER A 83 -6.25 -16.84 -1.31
N THR A 84 -5.31 -17.55 -1.95
CA THR A 84 -4.11 -16.96 -2.54
C THR A 84 -4.28 -16.85 -4.06
N ILE A 85 -3.82 -15.75 -4.65
CA ILE A 85 -3.66 -15.64 -6.10
C ILE A 85 -2.19 -15.92 -6.43
N LEU A 86 -1.96 -16.86 -7.35
CA LEU A 86 -0.64 -17.21 -7.86
C LEU A 86 -0.52 -16.70 -9.29
N LEU A 87 0.49 -15.88 -9.56
CA LEU A 87 0.73 -15.24 -10.85
C LEU A 87 2.15 -15.56 -11.33
N GLU A 88 2.30 -15.83 -12.62
CA GLU A 88 3.60 -15.98 -13.28
C GLU A 88 3.62 -15.22 -14.61
N GLY A 89 4.78 -14.76 -15.02
CA GLY A 89 4.92 -14.04 -16.28
C GLY A 89 6.29 -13.43 -16.49
N ARG A 90 6.31 -12.23 -17.08
CA ARG A 90 7.54 -11.53 -17.49
C ARG A 90 7.48 -10.06 -17.13
N ALA A 91 8.66 -9.49 -16.90
CA ALA A 91 8.85 -8.07 -16.77
C ALA A 91 9.70 -7.56 -17.94
N ASP A 92 9.32 -6.41 -18.53
CA ASP A 92 9.99 -5.86 -19.71
C ASP A 92 11.46 -5.50 -19.44
N ALA A 93 11.79 -5.11 -18.20
CA ALA A 93 13.16 -4.78 -17.80
C ALA A 93 14.06 -6.02 -17.63
N MET A 94 13.47 -7.22 -17.52
CA MET A 94 14.20 -8.49 -17.36
C MET A 94 13.54 -9.58 -18.23
N PRO A 95 13.62 -9.48 -19.57
CA PRO A 95 12.84 -10.32 -20.49
C PRO A 95 13.17 -11.81 -20.41
N ASP A 96 14.40 -12.15 -20.00
CA ASP A 96 14.87 -13.53 -19.83
C ASP A 96 14.50 -14.13 -18.47
N GLY A 97 14.06 -13.29 -17.52
CA GLY A 97 13.63 -13.74 -16.21
C GLY A 97 12.17 -14.19 -16.18
N VAL A 98 11.88 -15.14 -15.29
CA VAL A 98 10.50 -15.51 -14.95
C VAL A 98 10.08 -14.75 -13.72
N PHE A 99 9.08 -13.89 -13.87
CA PHE A 99 8.46 -13.18 -12.76
C PHE A 99 7.40 -14.08 -12.12
N TRP A 100 7.34 -14.12 -10.80
CA TRP A 100 6.27 -14.75 -10.04
C TRP A 100 5.74 -13.81 -8.96
N ALA A 101 4.46 -13.95 -8.61
CA ALA A 101 3.86 -13.23 -7.49
C ALA A 101 2.78 -14.07 -6.78
N ASN A 102 2.80 -14.02 -5.45
CA ASN A 102 1.84 -14.66 -4.55
C ASN A 102 1.10 -13.56 -3.78
N LEU A 103 -0.20 -13.46 -3.99
CA LEU A 103 -1.04 -12.47 -3.32
C LEU A 103 -1.92 -13.20 -2.30
N ALA A 104 -1.68 -12.97 -1.01
CA ALA A 104 -2.50 -13.51 0.06
C ALA A 104 -3.48 -12.44 0.54
N LEU A 105 -4.78 -12.77 0.54
CA LEU A 105 -5.83 -11.87 1.00
C LEU A 105 -5.61 -11.50 2.47
N LEU A 106 -5.69 -10.21 2.78
CA LEU A 106 -5.74 -9.70 4.14
C LEU A 106 -7.20 -9.64 4.59
N ASP A 107 -7.44 -10.06 5.83
CA ASP A 107 -8.77 -9.99 6.44
C ASP A 107 -9.12 -8.51 6.75
N ASP A 108 -10.25 -8.07 6.22
CA ASP A 108 -10.78 -6.72 6.41
C ASP A 108 -12.17 -6.71 7.09
N ALA A 109 -12.61 -7.86 7.62
CA ALA A 109 -13.93 -8.01 8.22
C ALA A 109 -14.12 -7.15 9.47
N ALA A 110 -13.04 -6.83 10.18
CA ALA A 110 -13.04 -6.02 11.40
C ALA A 110 -12.87 -4.51 11.14
N LEU A 111 -12.90 -4.06 9.88
CA LEU A 111 -12.70 -2.63 9.59
C LEU A 111 -13.83 -1.75 10.10
N PRO A 112 -13.50 -0.55 10.62
CA PRO A 112 -14.50 0.42 11.01
C PRO A 112 -15.41 0.76 9.82
N PRO A 113 -16.65 1.22 10.04
CA PRO A 113 -17.53 1.67 8.96
C PRO A 113 -16.86 2.72 8.07
N ARG A 114 -17.29 2.81 6.80
CA ARG A 114 -16.75 3.81 5.87
C ARG A 114 -17.05 5.19 6.42
N GLY A 115 -16.06 6.08 6.41
CA GLY A 115 -16.30 7.46 6.78
C GLY A 115 -17.03 8.23 5.67
N THR A 116 -17.52 9.42 6.02
CA THR A 116 -18.34 10.23 5.11
C THR A 116 -17.47 11.10 4.22
N ILE A 117 -17.81 11.17 2.93
CA ILE A 117 -17.12 11.99 1.93
C ILE A 117 -18.03 13.16 1.52
N GLY A 118 -17.60 14.38 1.80
CA GLY A 118 -18.32 15.62 1.49
C GLY A 118 -17.69 16.41 0.34
N GLN A 119 -18.11 17.65 0.15
CA GLN A 119 -17.51 18.56 -0.84
C GLN A 119 -16.07 18.90 -0.47
N ARG A 120 -15.22 19.12 -1.48
CA ARG A 120 -13.78 19.46 -1.31
C ARG A 120 -13.03 18.47 -0.41
N SER A 121 -13.36 17.19 -0.56
CA SER A 121 -12.69 16.09 0.13
C SER A 121 -11.36 15.73 -0.52
N ILE A 122 -10.51 15.01 0.21
CA ILE A 122 -9.38 14.30 -0.39
C ILE A 122 -9.89 13.33 -1.47
N ALA A 123 -9.21 13.31 -2.62
CA ALA A 123 -9.65 12.52 -3.76
C ALA A 123 -9.51 11.01 -3.50
N ASN A 124 -10.32 10.22 -4.18
CA ASN A 124 -10.06 8.78 -4.29
C ASN A 124 -8.81 8.58 -5.15
N GLY A 125 -7.87 7.80 -4.66
CA GLY A 125 -6.58 7.67 -5.31
C GLY A 125 -5.55 6.84 -4.56
N LEU A 126 -4.51 6.44 -5.28
CA LEU A 126 -3.27 5.92 -4.71
C LEU A 126 -2.30 7.08 -4.46
N TYR A 127 -1.84 7.18 -3.23
CA TYR A 127 -0.96 8.23 -2.72
C TYR A 127 0.40 7.65 -2.32
N ALA A 128 1.46 8.38 -2.62
CA ALA A 128 2.74 8.21 -1.93
C ALA A 128 2.61 8.84 -0.54
N MET A 129 3.00 8.10 0.49
CA MET A 129 2.99 8.54 1.88
C MET A 129 4.42 8.64 2.41
N GLN A 130 4.72 9.77 3.05
CA GLN A 130 5.92 9.96 3.85
C GLN A 130 5.52 10.24 5.29
N LEU A 131 5.99 9.42 6.23
CA LEU A 131 5.66 9.51 7.65
C LEU A 131 6.91 9.86 8.46
N LEU A 132 6.72 10.70 9.47
CA LEU A 132 7.73 11.15 10.41
C LEU A 132 7.24 10.97 11.85
N ALA A 133 8.07 10.36 12.69
CA ALA A 133 7.87 10.35 14.14
C ALA A 133 8.34 11.67 14.76
N LEU A 134 7.52 12.30 15.61
CA LEU A 134 7.79 13.63 16.16
C LEU A 134 8.44 13.60 17.56
N ASP A 135 8.43 12.46 18.24
CA ASP A 135 8.90 12.36 19.63
C ASP A 135 10.39 11.93 19.73
N GLY A 136 11.24 12.42 18.81
CA GLY A 136 12.69 12.18 18.83
C GLY A 136 13.12 10.77 18.42
N VAL A 137 12.23 10.00 17.79
CA VAL A 137 12.56 8.75 17.11
C VAL A 137 13.01 9.09 15.70
N ASP A 138 14.26 8.79 15.36
CA ASP A 138 14.78 8.98 14.00
C ASP A 138 14.30 7.83 13.10
N ALA A 139 13.01 7.87 12.78
CA ALA A 139 12.35 6.95 11.88
C ALA A 139 11.49 7.73 10.90
N SER A 140 11.94 7.72 9.65
CA SER A 140 11.10 8.08 8.51
C SER A 140 10.64 6.80 7.84
N LEU A 141 9.34 6.69 7.60
CA LEU A 141 8.74 5.57 6.89
C LEU A 141 8.12 6.09 5.60
N SER A 142 8.20 5.28 4.56
CA SER A 142 7.57 5.56 3.27
C SER A 142 6.75 4.37 2.86
N GLY A 143 5.61 4.64 2.21
CA GLY A 143 4.68 3.62 1.75
C GLY A 143 3.63 4.20 0.83
N VAL A 144 2.62 3.40 0.50
CA VAL A 144 1.50 3.81 -0.36
C VAL A 144 0.18 3.77 0.40
N MET A 145 -0.72 4.71 0.12
CA MET A 145 -2.05 4.76 0.71
C MET A 145 -3.10 4.89 -0.39
N LEU A 146 -3.97 3.90 -0.49
CA LEU A 146 -5.18 3.94 -1.30
C LEU A 146 -6.33 4.49 -0.45
N LEU A 147 -6.89 5.60 -0.92
CA LEU A 147 -8.11 6.19 -0.40
C LEU A 147 -9.24 5.89 -1.37
N LEU A 148 -10.30 5.25 -0.88
CA LEU A 148 -11.45 4.85 -1.70
C LEU A 148 -12.74 4.92 -0.89
N ASP A 149 -13.54 5.94 -1.12
CA ASP A 149 -14.88 6.10 -0.55
C ASP A 149 -14.91 5.87 0.97
N GLY A 150 -14.06 6.62 1.68
CA GLY A 150 -13.98 6.57 3.13
C GLY A 150 -13.26 5.34 3.71
N ARG A 151 -12.62 4.51 2.87
CA ARG A 151 -11.68 3.46 3.28
C ARG A 151 -10.24 3.89 3.11
N ILE A 152 -9.39 3.45 4.03
CA ILE A 152 -7.94 3.50 3.93
C ILE A 152 -7.44 2.06 3.75
N LEU A 153 -6.68 1.84 2.70
CA LEU A 153 -5.92 0.61 2.47
C LEU A 153 -4.48 1.02 2.13
N GLY A 154 -3.48 0.34 2.63
CA GLY A 154 -2.12 0.67 2.26
C GLY A 154 -1.09 -0.13 3.01
N GLY A 155 0.16 0.27 2.84
CA GLY A 155 1.28 -0.43 3.41
C GLY A 155 2.59 -0.06 2.75
N ASP A 156 3.61 -0.78 3.17
CA ASP A 156 4.96 -0.72 2.66
C ASP A 156 5.49 -2.16 2.45
N ALA A 157 6.81 -2.38 2.51
CA ALA A 157 7.39 -3.71 2.34
C ALA A 157 7.19 -4.65 3.55
N PHE A 158 6.80 -4.12 4.72
CA PHE A 158 6.76 -4.83 6.00
C PHE A 158 5.42 -4.68 6.74
N PHE A 159 4.79 -3.51 6.62
CA PHE A 159 3.56 -3.15 7.30
C PHE A 159 2.43 -2.96 6.30
N TYR A 160 1.22 -3.22 6.77
CA TYR A 160 0.01 -2.74 6.12
C TYR A 160 -0.78 -1.87 7.09
N TYR A 161 -1.60 -0.99 6.52
CA TYR A 161 -2.56 -0.20 7.25
C TYR A 161 -3.94 -0.29 6.63
N LEU A 162 -4.91 -0.48 7.50
CA LEU A 162 -6.32 -0.54 7.16
C LEU A 162 -7.10 0.41 8.05
N GLY A 163 -8.08 1.10 7.49
CA GLY A 163 -8.82 2.07 8.27
C GLY A 163 -9.99 2.70 7.55
N SER A 164 -10.50 3.76 8.15
CA SER A 164 -11.54 4.60 7.58
C SER A 164 -11.19 6.06 7.74
N TYR A 165 -11.70 6.89 6.82
CA TYR A 165 -11.56 8.33 6.90
C TYR A 165 -12.86 9.01 6.52
N SER A 166 -13.11 10.17 7.13
CA SER A 166 -14.09 11.13 6.66
C SER A 166 -13.36 12.36 6.16
N SER A 167 -13.89 12.98 5.10
CA SER A 167 -13.31 14.19 4.53
C SER A 167 -14.42 15.13 4.07
N VAL A 168 -14.21 16.43 4.28
CA VAL A 168 -15.09 17.52 3.86
C VAL A 168 -14.36 18.84 4.05
N ASP A 169 -14.62 19.81 3.17
CA ASP A 169 -14.15 21.20 3.29
C ASP A 169 -12.64 21.36 3.46
N GLY A 170 -11.84 20.57 2.73
CA GLY A 170 -10.37 20.61 2.80
C GLY A 170 -9.81 20.04 4.10
N ARG A 171 -10.63 19.33 4.88
CA ARG A 171 -10.23 18.64 6.10
C ARG A 171 -10.51 17.15 5.96
N TRP A 172 -9.72 16.36 6.68
CA TRP A 172 -9.94 14.93 6.80
C TRP A 172 -9.48 14.43 8.14
N LYS A 173 -10.10 13.35 8.60
CA LYS A 173 -9.79 12.66 9.85
C LYS A 173 -10.13 11.20 9.72
N GLY A 174 -9.50 10.37 10.51
CA GLY A 174 -9.75 8.95 10.45
C GLY A 174 -9.00 8.19 11.52
N GLU A 175 -9.13 6.88 11.40
CA GLU A 175 -8.41 5.92 12.20
C GLU A 175 -7.90 4.80 11.30
N MET A 176 -6.72 4.30 11.61
CA MET A 176 -6.14 3.13 10.93
C MET A 176 -5.42 2.24 11.93
N LEU A 177 -5.44 0.94 11.66
CA LEU A 177 -4.58 -0.03 12.32
C LEU A 177 -3.33 -0.19 11.46
N ASN A 178 -2.16 -0.15 12.09
CA ASN A 178 -0.90 -0.54 11.49
C ASN A 178 -0.52 -1.93 12.03
N GLN A 179 -0.28 -2.88 11.13
CA GLN A 179 0.11 -4.24 11.49
C GLN A 179 1.28 -4.71 10.62
N GLU A 180 2.19 -5.43 11.24
CA GLU A 180 3.28 -6.11 10.56
C GLU A 180 2.73 -7.37 9.86
N HIS A 181 2.87 -7.48 8.53
CA HIS A 181 2.52 -8.72 7.82
C HIS A 181 3.70 -9.67 7.66
N THR A 182 4.92 -9.22 7.94
CA THR A 182 6.14 -10.03 7.88
C THR A 182 7.17 -9.51 8.87
N PRO A 183 7.72 -10.35 9.76
CA PRO A 183 8.71 -9.91 10.74
C PRO A 183 9.88 -9.19 10.08
N ALA A 184 10.09 -7.93 10.43
CA ALA A 184 11.27 -7.14 10.11
C ALA A 184 12.46 -7.73 10.90
N ARG A 185 13.08 -8.80 10.38
CA ARG A 185 14.28 -9.37 11.00
C ARG A 185 15.44 -8.38 10.81
N GLY A 186 15.77 -7.64 11.87
CA GLY A 186 17.00 -6.84 11.96
C GLY A 186 16.82 -5.33 11.92
N ASP A 187 15.65 -4.83 11.51
CA ASP A 187 15.30 -3.41 11.62
C ASP A 187 14.53 -3.18 12.92
N ASN A 188 14.84 -2.11 13.66
CA ASN A 188 14.06 -1.69 14.82
C ASN A 188 12.74 -1.11 14.30
N PRO A 189 11.62 -1.87 14.32
CA PRO A 189 10.38 -1.36 13.75
C PRO A 189 9.85 -0.27 14.68
N VAL A 190 9.37 0.84 14.12
CA VAL A 190 8.86 2.00 14.87
C VAL A 190 7.84 1.60 15.94
N PHE A 191 7.09 0.52 15.66
CA PHE A 191 6.05 -0.02 16.52
C PHE A 191 6.36 -1.39 17.14
N GLY A 192 7.58 -1.92 16.99
CA GLY A 192 8.02 -3.14 17.69
C GLY A 192 7.20 -4.42 17.41
N GLY A 193 6.54 -4.53 16.24
CA GLY A 193 5.76 -5.70 15.84
C GLY A 193 4.35 -5.81 16.47
N TYR A 194 3.83 -4.74 17.07
CA TYR A 194 2.48 -4.69 17.62
C TYR A 194 1.46 -4.17 16.59
N GLU A 195 0.20 -4.61 16.73
CA GLU A 195 -0.93 -3.88 16.15
C GLU A 195 -1.02 -2.51 16.84
N VAL A 196 -0.97 -1.45 16.04
CA VAL A 196 -1.00 -0.08 16.55
C VAL A 196 -2.17 0.66 15.93
N GLY A 197 -3.10 1.08 16.78
CA GLY A 197 -4.16 2.02 16.40
C GLY A 197 -3.61 3.43 16.29
N ILE A 198 -3.95 4.09 15.17
CA ILE A 198 -3.55 5.45 14.86
C ILE A 198 -4.81 6.26 14.58
N GLY A 199 -5.13 7.20 15.47
CA GLY A 199 -6.12 8.24 15.19
C GLY A 199 -5.43 9.47 14.61
N PHE A 200 -6.00 10.09 13.58
CA PHE A 200 -5.40 11.24 12.92
C PHE A 200 -6.41 12.29 12.46
N SER A 201 -5.91 13.50 12.22
CA SER A 201 -6.63 14.57 11.53
C SER A 201 -5.68 15.46 10.75
N GLY A 202 -6.19 16.17 9.75
CA GLY A 202 -5.38 17.11 9.01
C GLY A 202 -6.13 17.85 7.90
N SER A 203 -5.37 18.33 6.93
CA SER A 203 -5.86 19.09 5.77
C SER A 203 -5.64 18.34 4.48
N CYS A 204 -6.49 18.57 3.50
CA CYS A 204 -6.38 17.96 2.19
C CYS A 204 -6.64 18.96 1.08
N THR A 205 -6.05 18.67 -0.07
CA THR A 205 -6.31 19.33 -1.36
C THR A 205 -6.72 18.25 -2.36
N GLU A 206 -6.93 18.65 -3.62
CA GLU A 206 -7.18 17.70 -4.69
C GLU A 206 -5.97 16.82 -5.04
N ASP A 207 -4.76 17.26 -4.70
CA ASP A 207 -3.50 16.63 -5.10
C ASP A 207 -2.79 15.91 -3.94
N GLY A 208 -3.30 16.02 -2.72
CA GLY A 208 -2.61 15.51 -1.54
C GLY A 208 -3.30 15.79 -0.22
N GLY A 209 -2.59 15.49 0.86
CA GLY A 209 -3.05 15.75 2.21
C GLY A 209 -1.93 15.67 3.22
N GLU A 210 -2.12 16.38 4.32
CA GLU A 210 -1.25 16.34 5.50
C GLU A 210 -2.07 15.77 6.65
N LEU A 211 -1.44 14.99 7.53
CA LEU A 211 -2.04 14.51 8.77
C LEU A 211 -1.07 14.64 9.94
N GLU A 212 -1.64 14.89 11.11
CA GLU A 212 -1.02 14.59 12.39
C GLU A 212 -1.83 13.50 13.09
N GLY A 213 -1.13 12.55 13.69
CA GLY A 213 -1.74 11.40 14.34
C GLY A 213 -1.06 11.01 15.64
N ILE A 214 -1.77 10.22 16.42
CA ILE A 214 -1.25 9.60 17.64
C ILE A 214 -1.36 8.09 17.48
N ALA A 215 -0.22 7.43 17.50
CA ALA A 215 -0.08 5.97 17.54
C ALA A 215 -0.05 5.49 19.00
N LEU A 216 -0.88 4.51 19.33
CA LEU A 216 -0.91 3.88 20.65
C LEU A 216 -0.17 2.53 20.59
N ALA A 217 1.12 2.55 20.97
CA ALA A 217 1.98 1.36 20.98
C ALA A 217 2.16 0.87 22.43
N GLY A 218 1.32 -0.09 22.83
CA GLY A 218 1.32 -0.60 24.21
C GLY A 218 0.99 0.50 25.23
N LYS A 219 1.95 0.84 26.10
CA LYS A 219 1.80 1.90 27.12
C LYS A 219 2.33 3.28 26.68
N ARG A 220 2.78 3.40 25.43
CA ARG A 220 3.39 4.63 24.90
C ARG A 220 2.49 5.22 23.81
N SER A 221 2.34 6.54 23.84
CA SER A 221 1.80 7.31 22.72
C SER A 221 2.95 7.87 21.91
N LEU A 222 2.89 7.73 20.59
CA LEU A 222 3.83 8.34 19.65
C LEU A 222 3.10 9.34 18.76
N ARG A 223 3.61 10.56 18.67
CA ARG A 223 3.14 11.58 17.74
C ARG A 223 3.74 11.35 16.36
N LEU A 224 2.89 11.44 15.36
CA LEU A 224 3.23 11.20 13.96
C LEU A 224 2.77 12.39 13.13
N ALA A 225 3.55 12.73 12.10
CA ALA A 225 3.11 13.54 10.97
C ALA A 225 3.27 12.73 9.69
N ALA A 226 2.39 12.92 8.71
CA ALA A 226 2.60 12.38 7.38
C ALA A 226 2.07 13.30 6.28
N SER A 227 2.77 13.29 5.16
CA SER A 227 2.35 13.94 3.92
C SER A 227 1.96 12.90 2.87
N LEU A 228 0.93 13.23 2.10
CA LEU A 228 0.38 12.41 1.02
C LEU A 228 0.48 13.17 -0.30
N ARG A 229 1.04 12.52 -1.33
CA ARG A 229 1.08 13.02 -2.70
C ARG A 229 0.32 12.08 -3.61
N LEU A 230 -0.71 12.59 -4.28
CA LEU A 230 -1.51 11.81 -5.23
C LEU A 230 -0.64 11.34 -6.41
N MET A 231 -0.67 10.04 -6.69
CA MET A 231 0.00 9.45 -7.85
C MET A 231 -0.99 9.06 -8.93
N ARG A 232 -2.13 8.48 -8.54
CA ARG A 232 -3.17 8.03 -9.48
C ARG A 232 -4.55 8.17 -8.87
N ARG A 233 -5.48 8.80 -9.59
CA ARG A 233 -6.91 8.84 -9.24
C ARG A 233 -7.61 7.53 -9.61
N VAL A 234 -8.65 7.19 -8.85
CA VAL A 234 -9.59 6.07 -9.10
C VAL A 234 -11.03 6.53 -9.15
#